data_AF-A0A7C1IMM0-F1
#
_entry.id   AF-A0A7C1IMM0-F1
#
_cell.length_a   1.000
_cell.length_b   1.000
_cell.length_c   1.000
_cell.angle_alpha   90.00
_cell.angle_beta   90.00
_cell.angle_gamma   90.00
#
_symmetry.space_group_name_H-M   'P 1'
#
loop_
_entity.id
_entity.type
_entity.pdbx_description
1 polymer ?
#
loop_
_entity_poly.entity_id
_entity_poly.type
_entity_poly.pdbx_seq_one_letter_code
_entity_poly.pdbx_strand_id
1 'polypeptide(L)'
;LIARGAIGNPWIFSELLARRQGRPTPVGPPLAEQRRVMLEHFELIRQSRPGARAVSFFRKFVPGYAKRHPERKAVMLALLAARSPEELFAAIQAHYKG
;
A
#
# COMPACT_ATOMS: atom_id res chain seq x y z
N LEU A 1 -12.67 -4.55 -16.89
CA LEU A 1 -12.52 -4.64 -15.42
C LEU A 1 -11.05 -4.61 -15.04
N ILE A 2 -10.65 -3.74 -14.10
CA ILE A 2 -9.30 -3.75 -13.52
C ILE A 2 -9.39 -4.63 -12.28
N ALA A 3 -8.81 -5.83 -12.32
CA ALA A 3 -8.83 -6.73 -11.17
C ALA A 3 -7.46 -6.74 -10.48
N ARG A 4 -6.48 -7.44 -11.07
CA ARG A 4 -5.16 -7.62 -10.45
C ARG A 4 -4.33 -6.33 -10.36
N GLY A 5 -4.50 -5.41 -11.31
CA GLY A 5 -3.72 -4.16 -11.38
C GLY A 5 -3.99 -3.18 -10.23
N ALA A 6 -5.13 -3.31 -9.54
CA ALA A 6 -5.52 -2.43 -8.43
C ALA A 6 -5.09 -2.96 -7.05
N ILE A 7 -4.62 -4.22 -6.95
CA ILE A 7 -4.23 -4.83 -5.68
C ILE A 7 -3.00 -4.11 -5.12
N GLY A 8 -3.15 -3.46 -3.96
CA GLY A 8 -2.11 -2.61 -3.38
C GLY A 8 -1.77 -1.37 -4.23
N ASN A 9 -2.66 -1.02 -5.16
CA ASN A 9 -2.47 0.04 -6.13
C ASN A 9 -3.80 0.79 -6.38
N PRO A 10 -4.28 1.57 -5.41
CA PRO A 10 -5.49 2.37 -5.60
C PRO A 10 -5.31 3.52 -6.62
N TRP A 11 -4.10 4.03 -6.82
CA TRP A 11 -3.86 5.16 -7.73
C TRP A 11 -3.97 4.83 -9.23
N ILE A 12 -4.05 3.55 -9.61
CA ILE A 12 -4.25 3.15 -11.02
C ILE A 12 -5.51 3.77 -11.62
N PHE A 13 -6.55 4.04 -10.82
CA PHE A 13 -7.79 4.62 -11.30
C PHE A 13 -7.62 6.09 -11.72
N SER A 14 -6.87 6.90 -10.95
CA SER A 14 -6.62 8.30 -11.29
C SER A 14 -5.71 8.43 -12.52
N GLU A 15 -4.69 7.56 -12.63
CA GLU A 15 -3.83 7.45 -13.81
C GLU A 15 -4.63 7.15 -15.09
N LEU A 16 -5.54 6.18 -15.02
CA LEU A 16 -6.39 5.81 -16.15
C LEU A 16 -7.39 6.90 -16.52
N LEU A 17 -7.94 7.59 -15.53
CA LEU A 17 -8.86 8.71 -15.78
C LEU A 17 -8.14 9.86 -16.48
N ALA A 18 -6.94 10.23 -16.03
CA ALA A 18 -6.13 11.27 -16.67
C ALA A 18 -5.82 10.93 -18.13
N ARG A 19 -5.39 9.68 -18.39
CA ARG A 19 -5.15 9.19 -19.76
C ARG A 19 -6.39 9.26 -20.63
N ARG A 20 -7.55 8.83 -20.13
CA ARG A 20 -8.81 8.87 -20.88
C ARG A 20 -9.21 10.31 -21.25
N GLN A 21 -8.89 11.28 -20.41
CA GLN A 21 -9.21 12.69 -20.60
C GLN A 21 -8.16 13.46 -21.41
N GLY A 22 -7.12 12.79 -21.91
CA GLY A 22 -6.00 13.45 -22.61
C GLY A 22 -5.16 14.35 -21.69
N ARG A 23 -5.24 14.16 -20.37
CA ARG A 23 -4.47 14.92 -19.38
C ARG A 23 -3.13 14.23 -19.10
N PRO A 24 -2.11 14.97 -18.65
CA PRO A 24 -0.86 14.37 -18.18
C PRO A 24 -1.11 13.33 -17.09
N THR A 25 -0.34 12.24 -17.10
CA THR A 25 -0.42 11.24 -16.03
C THR A 25 0.06 11.90 -14.72
N PRO A 26 -0.68 11.76 -13.60
CA PRO A 26 -0.28 12.33 -12.33
C PRO A 26 1.09 11.81 -11.92
N VAL A 27 1.89 12.66 -11.26
CA VAL A 27 3.09 12.20 -10.55
C VAL A 27 2.64 11.16 -9.52
N GLY A 28 3.43 10.10 -9.37
CA GLY A 28 3.12 9.03 -8.41
C GLY A 28 2.91 9.59 -6.99
N PRO A 29 2.10 8.91 -6.16
CA PRO A 29 1.77 9.41 -4.82
C PRO A 29 3.03 9.58 -3.96
N PRO A 30 3.15 10.69 -3.21
CA PRO A 30 4.25 10.88 -2.28
C PRO A 30 4.23 9.81 -1.19
N LEU A 31 5.37 9.57 -0.54
CA LEU A 31 5.49 8.55 0.52
C LEU A 31 4.50 8.78 1.66
N ALA A 32 4.25 10.04 2.03
CA ALA A 32 3.24 10.43 3.01
C ALA A 32 1.83 9.93 2.67
N GLU A 33 1.45 10.02 1.39
CA GLU A 33 0.13 9.56 0.92
C GLU A 33 0.08 8.03 0.88
N GLN A 34 1.15 7.39 0.39
CA GLN A 34 1.26 5.93 0.41
C GLN A 34 1.13 5.38 1.84
N ARG A 35 1.80 6.01 2.81
CA ARG A 35 1.67 5.71 4.24
C ARG A 35 0.22 5.82 4.70
N ARG A 36 -0.42 6.97 4.48
CA ARG A 36 -1.81 7.22 4.92
C ARG A 36 -2.76 6.15 4.39
N VAL A 37 -2.69 5.88 3.09
CA VAL A 37 -3.53 4.89 2.40
C VAL A 37 -3.28 3.47 2.89
N MET A 38 -2.03 3.09 3.15
CA MET A 38 -1.70 1.77 3.70
C MET A 38 -2.25 1.59 5.12
N LEU A 39 -2.15 2.61 5.97
CA LEU A 39 -2.66 2.58 7.33
C LEU A 39 -4.19 2.49 7.35
N GLU A 40 -4.86 3.30 6.54
CA GLU A 40 -6.32 3.29 6.39
C GLU A 40 -6.82 1.91 5.90
N HIS A 41 -6.18 1.36 4.88
CA HIS A 41 -6.50 0.02 4.38
C HIS A 41 -6.29 -1.07 5.43
N PHE A 42 -5.20 -1.01 6.20
CA PHE A 42 -4.96 -1.97 7.26
C PHE A 42 -6.01 -1.88 8.38
N GLU A 43 -6.44 -0.67 8.75
CA GLU A 43 -7.50 -0.50 9.75
C GLU A 43 -8.84 -1.06 9.28
N LEU A 44 -9.20 -0.86 8.01
CA LEU A 44 -10.38 -1.50 7.41
C LEU A 44 -10.30 -3.03 7.46
N ILE A 45 -9.12 -3.62 7.25
CA ILE A 45 -8.93 -5.07 7.38
C ILE A 45 -9.11 -5.51 8.85
N ARG A 46 -8.61 -4.75 9.82
CA ARG A 46 -8.73 -5.06 11.25
C ARG A 46 -10.17 -5.15 11.73
N GLN A 47 -11.08 -4.36 11.17
CA GLN A 47 -12.52 -4.38 11.52
C GLN A 47 -13.15 -5.77 11.32
N SER A 48 -12.65 -6.57 10.38
CA SER A 48 -13.17 -7.92 10.08
C SER A 48 -12.23 -9.06 10.47
N ARG A 49 -10.96 -8.76 10.78
CA ARG A 49 -9.92 -9.76 11.08
C ARG A 49 -9.07 -9.32 12.28
N PRO A 50 -9.33 -9.83 13.50
CA PRO A 50 -8.58 -9.38 14.66
C PRO A 50 -7.13 -9.92 14.68
N GLY A 51 -6.22 -9.09 15.22
CA GLY A 51 -4.84 -9.45 15.55
C GLY A 51 -3.98 -9.84 14.32
N ALA A 52 -3.17 -10.89 14.48
CA ALA A 52 -2.23 -11.36 13.46
C ALA A 52 -2.91 -11.81 12.15
N ARG A 53 -4.22 -12.14 12.17
CA ARG A 53 -4.98 -12.49 10.96
C ARG A 53 -5.12 -11.31 10.01
N ALA A 54 -5.27 -10.08 10.51
CA ALA A 54 -5.24 -8.88 9.66
C ALA A 54 -3.89 -8.72 8.97
N VAL A 55 -2.80 -8.93 9.70
CA VAL A 55 -1.43 -8.77 9.17
C VAL A 55 -1.17 -9.78 8.05
N SER A 56 -1.46 -11.06 8.29
CA SER A 56 -1.34 -12.11 7.27
C SER A 56 -2.13 -11.77 6.01
N PHE A 57 -3.35 -11.25 6.17
CA PHE A 57 -4.17 -10.82 5.05
C PHE A 57 -3.58 -9.60 4.32
N PHE A 58 -3.11 -8.59 5.06
CA PHE A 58 -2.53 -7.37 4.51
C PHE A 58 -1.29 -7.63 3.65
N ARG A 59 -0.46 -8.63 4.01
CA ARG A 59 0.75 -9.00 3.24
C ARG A 59 0.47 -9.31 1.76
N LYS A 60 -0.76 -9.70 1.39
CA LYS A 60 -1.18 -9.90 -0.01
C LYS A 60 -1.10 -8.62 -0.86
N PHE A 61 -1.22 -7.44 -0.24
CA PHE A 61 -1.20 -6.15 -0.93
C PHE A 61 0.18 -5.49 -0.95
N VAL A 62 1.12 -5.96 -0.12
CA VAL A 62 2.47 -5.41 0.00
C VAL A 62 3.20 -5.31 -1.34
N PRO A 63 3.20 -6.32 -2.24
CA PRO A 63 3.87 -6.20 -3.53
C PRO A 63 3.35 -5.06 -4.40
N GLY A 64 2.06 -4.73 -4.29
CA GLY A 64 1.42 -3.62 -5.00
C GLY A 64 1.92 -2.26 -4.50
N TYR A 65 1.93 -2.07 -3.17
CA TYR A 65 2.43 -0.83 -2.57
C TYR A 65 3.94 -0.67 -2.78
N ALA A 66 4.72 -1.72 -2.54
CA ALA A 66 6.17 -1.70 -2.68
C ALA A 66 6.63 -1.36 -4.11
N LYS A 67 5.82 -1.68 -5.14
CA LYS A 67 6.12 -1.33 -6.54
C LYS A 67 6.29 0.17 -6.76
N ARG A 68 5.65 1.02 -5.94
CA ARG A 68 5.71 2.49 -6.02
C ARG A 68 6.72 3.12 -5.07
N HIS A 69 7.44 2.33 -4.29
CA HIS A 69 8.44 2.83 -3.36
C HIS A 69 9.83 2.88 -4.04
N PRO A 70 10.64 3.94 -3.84
CA PRO A 70 12.00 4.00 -4.36
C PRO A 70 12.86 2.80 -3.91
N GLU A 71 12.73 2.43 -2.64
CA GLU A 71 13.44 1.29 -2.02
C GLU A 71 12.60 0.01 -2.00
N ARG A 72 12.04 -0.37 -3.14
CA ARG A 72 11.07 -1.49 -3.27
C ARG A 72 11.46 -2.76 -2.50
N LYS A 73 12.71 -3.23 -2.60
CA LYS A 73 13.15 -4.48 -1.97
C LYS A 73 13.16 -4.38 -0.45
N ALA A 74 13.68 -3.26 0.08
CA ALA A 74 13.77 -3.04 1.53
C ALA A 74 12.38 -3.00 2.18
N VAL A 75 11.45 -2.20 1.61
CA VAL A 75 10.10 -2.09 2.18
C VAL A 75 9.30 -3.38 2.06
N MET A 76 9.49 -4.13 0.97
CA MET A 76 8.84 -5.43 0.80
C MET A 76 9.29 -6.42 1.89
N LEU A 77 10.59 -6.52 2.15
CA LEU A 77 11.12 -7.40 3.20
C LEU A 77 10.62 -6.98 4.58
N ALA A 78 10.67 -5.68 4.91
CA ALA A 78 10.23 -5.17 6.20
C ALA A 78 8.74 -5.45 6.47
N LEU A 79 7.86 -5.15 5.50
CA LEU A 79 6.41 -5.33 5.66
C LEU A 79 5.99 -6.81 5.66
N LEU A 80 6.68 -7.68 4.91
CA LEU A 80 6.40 -9.12 4.91
C LEU A 80 6.87 -9.81 6.19
N ALA A 81 7.89 -9.25 6.87
CA ALA A 81 8.41 -9.78 8.12
C ALA A 81 7.51 -9.50 9.34
N ALA A 82 6.72 -8.42 9.32
CA ALA A 82 5.87 -8.02 10.44
C ALA A 82 4.82 -9.09 10.81
N ARG A 83 4.80 -9.56 12.06
CA ARG A 83 3.95 -10.63 12.62
C ARG A 83 2.80 -10.11 13.49
N SER A 84 2.87 -8.87 13.94
CA SER A 84 1.80 -8.23 14.71
C SER A 84 1.34 -6.92 14.07
N PRO A 85 0.15 -6.41 14.42
CA PRO A 85 -0.30 -5.09 14.00
C PRO A 85 0.73 -3.99 14.35
N GLU A 86 1.33 -4.06 15.53
CA GLU A 86 2.30 -3.08 16.03
C GLU A 86 3.58 -3.10 15.18
N GLU A 87 4.10 -4.30 14.86
CA GLU A 87 5.25 -4.46 13.97
C GLU A 87 4.95 -3.93 12.55
N LEU A 88 3.74 -4.18 12.04
CA LEU A 88 3.34 -3.70 10.71
C LEU A 88 3.23 -2.18 10.70
N PHE A 89 2.59 -1.59 11.72
CA PHE A 89 2.49 -0.14 11.87
C PHE A 89 3.87 0.51 11.96
N ALA A 90 4.77 -0.04 12.78
CA ALA A 90 6.14 0.44 12.91
C ALA A 90 6.89 0.38 11.57
N ALA A 91 6.78 -0.74 10.83
CA ALA A 91 7.41 -0.90 9.52
C ALA A 91 6.89 0.12 8.49
N ILE A 92 5.57 0.34 8.44
CA ILE A 92 4.97 1.35 7.55
C ILE A 92 5.50 2.75 7.90
N GLN A 93 5.51 3.13 9.18
CA GLN A 93 6.02 4.43 9.61
C GLN A 93 7.52 4.60 9.36
N ALA A 94 8.31 3.54 9.55
CA ALA A 94 9.75 3.59 9.38
C ALA A 94 10.17 3.82 7.92
N HIS A 95 9.45 3.20 6.98
CA HIS A 95 9.83 3.17 5.57
C HIS A 95 9.11 4.21 4.70
N TYR A 96 7.90 4.60 5.04
CA TYR A 96 7.13 5.59 4.28
C TYR A 96 7.16 6.97 4.96
N LYS A 97 8.38 7.43 5.29
CA LYS A 97 8.64 8.77 5.84
C LYS A 97 8.65 9.79 4.72
N GLY A 98 7.79 10.79 4.82
CA GLY A 98 7.63 11.89 3.88
C GLY A 98 6.58 12.85 4.39
#